data_AF-A0A3C1L5L3-F1
#
_entry.id   AF-A0A3C1L5L3-F1
#
_cell.length_a   1.000
_cell.length_b   1.000
_cell.length_c   1.000
_cell.angle_alpha   90.00
_cell.angle_beta   90.00
_cell.angle_gamma   90.00
#
_symmetry.space_group_name_H-M   'P 1'
#
loop_
_entity.id
_entity.type
_entity.pdbx_description
1 polymer ?
#
loop_
_entity_poly.entity_id
_entity_poly.type
_entity_poly.pdbx_seq_one_letter_code
_entity_poly.pdbx_strand_id
1 'polypeptide(L)'
;IFPELFEAKYGLHKQDMVKMNIKGVFQIWMKDGSYHEIDLKECHQWTRQGCKNCPDFAAEHADISTGGIGKDNDWTLTIVRTELGEEVITRMINDGTIIARPAQEDEVAMKLLRTLSIVSRRRWPEWADTAPSVGVPPPKKKAPAPEAP
;
A
#
# COMPACT_ATOMS: atom_id res chain seq x y z
N ILE A 1 -4.13 -10.45 -16.45
CA ILE A 1 -3.42 -9.57 -15.49
C ILE A 1 -1.96 -9.69 -15.86
N PHE A 2 -1.33 -8.59 -16.27
CA PHE A 2 0.06 -8.47 -16.75
C PHE A 2 0.70 -9.73 -17.39
N PRO A 3 0.19 -10.25 -18.53
CA PRO A 3 0.74 -11.46 -19.16
C PRO A 3 2.22 -11.32 -19.53
N GLU A 4 2.64 -10.14 -20.01
CA GLU A 4 4.03 -9.84 -20.34
C GLU A 4 4.97 -9.89 -19.14
N LEU A 5 4.49 -9.48 -17.96
CA LEU A 5 5.27 -9.58 -16.74
C LEU A 5 5.32 -11.03 -16.28
N PHE A 6 4.16 -11.64 -16.01
CA PHE A 6 4.14 -12.91 -15.29
C PHE A 6 4.50 -14.11 -16.19
N GLU A 7 3.89 -14.21 -17.35
CA GLU A 7 4.05 -15.37 -18.23
C GLU A 7 5.30 -15.24 -19.09
N ALA A 8 5.45 -14.13 -19.80
CA ALA A 8 6.56 -13.99 -20.74
C ALA A 8 7.93 -13.87 -20.05
N LYS A 9 8.01 -13.22 -18.89
CA LYS A 9 9.28 -13.01 -18.19
C LYS A 9 9.56 -14.03 -17.08
N TYR A 10 8.53 -14.42 -16.32
CA TYR A 10 8.69 -15.32 -15.16
C TYR A 10 8.12 -16.72 -15.39
N GLY A 11 7.46 -17.00 -16.52
CA GLY A 11 6.85 -18.30 -16.79
C GLY A 11 5.66 -18.65 -15.88
N LEU A 12 5.10 -17.65 -15.20
CA LEU A 12 4.02 -17.83 -14.23
C LEU A 12 2.66 -17.67 -14.91
N HIS A 13 1.96 -18.78 -15.10
CA HIS A 13 0.60 -18.76 -15.65
C HIS A 13 -0.41 -18.27 -14.59
N LYS A 14 -1.21 -17.27 -14.96
CA LYS A 14 -2.22 -16.67 -14.05
C LYS A 14 -3.17 -17.71 -13.44
N GLN A 15 -3.56 -18.73 -14.20
CA GLN A 15 -4.50 -19.77 -13.78
C GLN A 15 -4.00 -20.63 -12.61
N ASP A 16 -2.68 -20.61 -12.37
CA ASP A 16 -2.02 -21.39 -11.33
C ASP A 16 -1.67 -20.54 -10.10
N MET A 17 -1.89 -19.23 -10.15
CA MET A 17 -1.70 -18.33 -9.01
C MET A 17 -2.86 -18.45 -8.03
N VAL A 18 -2.56 -18.75 -6.77
CA VAL A 18 -3.57 -18.86 -5.69
C VAL A 18 -3.67 -17.62 -4.84
N LYS A 19 -2.56 -16.88 -4.69
CA LYS A 19 -2.51 -15.64 -3.89
C LYS A 19 -1.46 -14.71 -4.48
N MET A 20 -1.74 -13.42 -4.42
CA MET A 20 -0.80 -12.36 -4.75
C MET A 20 -0.80 -11.32 -3.63
N ASN A 21 0.35 -10.72 -3.36
CA ASN A 21 0.48 -9.65 -2.36
C ASN A 21 1.58 -8.67 -2.76
N ILE A 22 1.55 -7.45 -2.20
CA ILE A 22 2.60 -6.45 -2.38
C ILE A 22 3.09 -6.00 -1.00
N LYS A 23 4.31 -6.39 -0.64
CA LYS A 23 4.97 -5.99 0.61
C LYS A 23 6.47 -5.87 0.41
N GLY A 24 6.91 -4.70 -0.06
CA GLY A 24 8.31 -4.45 -0.46
C GLY A 24 8.73 -5.14 -1.77
N VAL A 25 8.14 -6.30 -2.06
CA VAL A 25 8.22 -7.07 -3.31
C VAL A 25 6.81 -7.46 -3.77
N PHE A 26 6.67 -7.85 -5.02
CA PHE A 26 5.45 -8.48 -5.53
C PHE A 26 5.55 -9.99 -5.25
N GLN A 27 4.68 -10.48 -4.38
CA GLN A 27 4.67 -11.86 -3.89
C GLN A 27 3.61 -12.68 -4.62
N ILE A 28 3.94 -13.89 -5.06
CA ILE A 28 3.03 -14.78 -5.78
C ILE A 28 3.15 -16.20 -5.21
N TRP A 29 2.01 -16.78 -4.82
CA TRP A 29 1.90 -18.19 -4.42
C TRP A 29 1.16 -18.97 -5.50
N MET A 30 1.66 -20.15 -5.81
CA MET A 30 1.18 -21.02 -6.88
C MET A 30 0.49 -22.27 -6.33
N LYS A 31 -0.35 -22.93 -7.14
CA LYS A 31 -1.05 -24.18 -6.78
C LYS A 31 -0.12 -25.34 -6.48
N ASP A 32 1.07 -25.35 -7.09
CA ASP A 32 2.12 -26.35 -6.86
C ASP A 32 2.88 -26.13 -5.54
N GLY A 33 2.52 -25.10 -4.77
CA GLY A 33 3.16 -24.72 -3.52
C GLY A 33 4.38 -23.80 -3.70
N SER A 34 4.78 -23.48 -4.93
CA SER A 34 5.90 -22.56 -5.16
C SER A 34 5.56 -21.11 -4.81
N TYR A 35 6.60 -20.38 -4.41
CA TYR A 35 6.53 -18.98 -4.01
C TYR A 35 7.54 -18.17 -4.82
N HIS A 36 7.09 -17.05 -5.38
CA HIS A 36 7.88 -16.19 -6.27
C HIS A 36 7.84 -14.75 -5.80
N GLU A 37 8.98 -14.07 -5.89
CA GLU A 37 9.11 -12.64 -5.61
C GLU A 37 9.59 -11.90 -6.87
N ILE A 38 8.92 -10.79 -7.19
CA ILE A 38 9.29 -9.90 -8.28
C ILE A 38 9.60 -8.52 -7.69
N ASP A 39 10.71 -7.90 -8.13
CA ASP A 39 11.09 -6.56 -7.67
C ASP A 39 10.02 -5.52 -8.06
N LEU A 40 9.56 -4.73 -7.09
CA LEU A 40 8.60 -3.66 -7.33
C LEU A 40 9.12 -2.57 -8.26
N LYS A 41 10.44 -2.31 -8.28
CA LYS A 41 11.03 -1.34 -9.21
C LYS A 41 10.76 -1.73 -10.65
N GLU A 42 10.84 -3.02 -10.94
CA GLU A 42 10.50 -3.53 -12.25
C GLU A 42 9.00 -3.34 -12.52
N CYS A 43 8.17 -3.66 -11.52
CA CYS A 43 6.72 -3.56 -11.61
C CYS A 43 6.22 -2.14 -11.96
N HIS A 44 7.01 -1.10 -11.68
CA HIS A 44 6.63 0.29 -11.93
C HIS A 44 6.30 0.60 -13.39
N GLN A 45 6.90 -0.09 -14.37
CA GLN A 45 6.61 0.14 -15.78
C GLN A 45 5.17 -0.23 -16.17
N TRP A 46 4.51 -1.12 -15.39
CA TRP A 46 3.11 -1.50 -15.59
C TRP A 46 2.12 -0.66 -14.76
N THR A 47 2.58 0.38 -14.06
CA THR A 47 1.71 1.31 -13.33
C THR A 47 0.85 2.10 -14.32
N ARG A 48 -0.48 2.05 -14.14
CA ARG A 48 -1.42 2.88 -14.92
C ARG A 48 -1.09 4.36 -14.77
N GLN A 49 -1.14 5.12 -15.87
CA GLN A 49 -0.73 6.54 -15.86
C GLN A 49 -1.50 7.38 -14.84
N GLY A 50 -2.81 7.17 -14.69
CA GLY A 50 -3.61 7.90 -13.69
C GLY A 50 -3.15 7.69 -12.25
N CYS A 51 -2.66 6.49 -11.90
CA CYS A 51 -2.15 6.20 -10.56
C CYS A 51 -0.87 6.98 -10.23
N LYS A 52 -0.15 7.48 -11.24
CA LYS A 52 1.05 8.30 -11.05
C LYS A 52 0.74 9.72 -10.61
N ASN A 53 -0.54 10.10 -10.56
CA ASN A 53 -0.99 11.41 -10.13
C ASN A 53 -1.97 11.31 -8.94
N CYS A 54 -2.29 10.11 -8.42
CA CYS A 54 -3.22 10.00 -7.30
C CYS A 54 -2.54 10.46 -5.99
N PRO A 55 -3.13 11.40 -5.22
CA PRO A 55 -2.53 11.92 -4.00
C PRO A 55 -2.98 11.15 -2.75
N ASP A 56 -4.01 10.32 -2.86
CA ASP A 56 -4.67 9.66 -1.73
C ASP A 56 -4.17 8.22 -1.58
N PHE A 57 -3.35 8.00 -0.56
CA PHE A 57 -2.86 6.67 -0.20
C PHE A 57 -3.82 5.90 0.72
N ALA A 58 -4.53 6.62 1.59
CA ALA A 58 -5.19 6.05 2.75
C ALA A 58 -6.73 6.13 2.65
N ALA A 59 -7.26 6.34 1.43
CA ALA A 59 -8.68 6.49 1.16
C ALA A 59 -9.33 7.51 2.12
N GLU A 60 -8.84 8.74 2.10
CA GLU A 60 -9.12 9.76 3.11
C GLU A 60 -10.58 10.22 3.15
N HIS A 61 -11.34 9.93 2.10
CA HIS A 61 -12.76 10.25 1.97
C HIS A 61 -13.71 9.10 2.35
N ALA A 62 -13.19 7.96 2.79
CA ALA A 62 -14.02 6.81 3.20
C ALA A 62 -14.48 6.93 4.67
N ASP A 63 -15.61 6.32 5.02
CA ASP A 63 -16.01 6.16 6.42
C ASP A 63 -15.00 5.30 7.21
N ILE A 64 -14.53 4.24 6.55
CA ILE A 64 -13.57 3.25 7.06
C ILE A 64 -12.54 2.98 5.97
N SER A 65 -11.26 3.14 6.29
CA SER A 65 -10.13 2.83 5.41
C SER A 65 -9.35 1.63 5.98
N THR A 66 -9.08 0.60 5.18
CA THR A 66 -8.38 -0.62 5.62
C THR A 66 -7.15 -0.92 4.76
N GLY A 67 -6.03 -1.33 5.35
CA GLY A 67 -4.83 -1.71 4.59
C GLY A 67 -3.88 -2.66 5.33
N GLY A 68 -3.22 -3.54 4.58
CA GLY A 68 -2.28 -4.55 5.09
C GLY A 68 -0.84 -4.05 5.19
N ILE A 69 -0.61 -2.87 5.77
CA ILE A 69 0.74 -2.34 6.03
C ILE A 69 1.12 -2.54 7.49
N GLY A 70 2.38 -2.86 7.77
CA GLY A 70 2.86 -3.15 9.12
C GLY A 70 3.80 -4.34 9.19
N LYS A 71 4.26 -4.66 10.40
CA LYS A 71 5.12 -5.82 10.62
C LYS A 71 4.29 -7.11 10.66
N ASP A 72 3.13 -7.03 11.29
CA ASP A 72 2.24 -8.15 11.53
C ASP A 72 1.38 -8.44 10.29
N ASN A 73 1.45 -9.67 9.76
CA ASN A 73 0.73 -10.05 8.53
C ASN A 73 -0.74 -10.42 8.80
N ASP A 74 -1.09 -10.68 10.05
CA ASP A 74 -2.42 -11.17 10.43
C ASP A 74 -3.35 -10.05 10.90
N TRP A 75 -2.89 -8.80 10.83
CA TRP A 75 -3.64 -7.62 11.20
C TRP A 75 -3.86 -6.68 10.02
N THR A 76 -5.01 -6.03 10.02
CA THR A 76 -5.36 -4.97 9.08
C THR A 76 -5.31 -3.64 9.81
N LEU A 77 -4.55 -2.68 9.29
CA LEU A 77 -4.59 -1.31 9.77
C LEU A 77 -5.92 -0.69 9.33
N THR A 78 -6.73 -0.29 10.29
CA THR A 78 -8.06 0.30 10.06
C THR A 78 -8.10 1.72 10.60
N ILE A 79 -8.48 2.68 9.75
CA ILE A 79 -8.70 4.08 10.11
C ILE A 79 -10.19 4.37 9.98
N VAL A 80 -10.79 4.83 11.07
CA VAL A 80 -12.20 5.21 11.14
C VAL A 80 -12.30 6.73 11.13
N ARG A 81 -13.19 7.29 10.31
CA ARG A 81 -13.23 8.75 10.05
C ARG A 81 -14.56 9.39 10.40
N THR A 82 -15.66 8.74 10.07
CA THR A 82 -17.01 9.29 10.23
C THR A 82 -17.75 8.60 11.37
N GLU A 83 -18.80 9.26 11.88
CA GLU A 83 -19.69 8.70 12.91
C GLU A 83 -20.28 7.35 12.48
N LEU A 84 -20.66 7.24 11.19
CA LEU A 84 -21.15 5.97 10.63
C LEU A 84 -20.07 4.89 10.66
N GLY A 85 -18.84 5.22 10.27
CA GLY A 85 -17.73 4.27 10.32
C GLY A 85 -17.43 3.80 11.75
N GLU A 86 -17.50 4.71 12.72
CA GLU A 86 -17.31 4.41 14.13
C GLU A 86 -18.41 3.50 14.68
N GLU A 87 -19.66 3.77 14.34
CA GLU A 87 -20.79 2.93 14.73
C GLU A 87 -20.64 1.50 14.21
N VAL A 88 -20.28 1.34 12.93
CA VAL A 88 -20.08 0.03 12.29
C VAL A 88 -18.96 -0.75 12.96
N ILE A 89 -17.77 -0.15 13.10
CA ILE A 89 -16.62 -0.83 13.71
C ILE A 89 -16.89 -1.18 15.18
N THR A 90 -17.52 -0.29 15.93
CA THR A 90 -17.87 -0.52 17.34
C THR A 90 -18.84 -1.70 17.48
N ARG A 91 -19.85 -1.80 16.62
CA ARG A 91 -20.79 -2.94 16.62
C ARG A 91 -20.06 -4.25 16.33
N MET A 92 -19.18 -4.28 15.33
CA MET A 92 -18.39 -5.46 14.97
C MET A 92 -17.41 -5.90 16.07
N ILE A 93 -16.91 -4.96 16.88
CA ILE A 93 -16.09 -5.28 18.06
C ILE A 93 -16.98 -5.86 19.17
N ASN A 94 -18.11 -5.21 19.45
CA ASN A 94 -19.02 -5.59 20.54
C ASN A 94 -19.68 -6.95 20.33
N ASP A 95 -19.99 -7.33 19.09
CA ASP A 95 -20.57 -8.62 18.75
C ASP A 95 -19.52 -9.74 18.54
N GLY A 96 -18.22 -9.40 18.61
CA GLY A 96 -17.11 -10.33 18.48
C GLY A 96 -16.78 -10.73 17.04
N THR A 97 -17.34 -10.05 16.02
CA THR A 97 -16.99 -10.28 14.60
C THR A 97 -15.52 -9.95 14.33
N ILE A 98 -14.97 -8.92 14.98
CA ILE A 98 -13.56 -8.55 14.90
C ILE A 98 -12.96 -8.30 16.28
N ILE A 99 -11.65 -8.50 16.37
CA ILE A 99 -10.83 -8.02 17.48
C ILE A 99 -10.07 -6.76 17.05
N ALA A 100 -9.87 -5.83 17.97
CA ALA A 100 -9.16 -4.59 17.72
C ALA A 100 -8.09 -4.35 18.78
N ARG A 101 -6.98 -3.73 18.36
CA ARG A 101 -5.95 -3.17 19.24
C ARG A 101 -5.56 -1.77 18.75
N PRO A 102 -5.04 -0.89 19.60
CA PRO A 102 -4.54 0.42 19.19
C PRO A 102 -3.49 0.30 18.07
N ALA A 103 -3.71 1.00 16.96
CA ALA A 103 -2.79 0.99 15.81
C ALA A 103 -1.39 1.53 16.16
N GLN A 104 -1.29 2.38 17.18
CA GLN A 104 -0.06 2.99 17.67
C GLN A 104 0.94 1.96 18.23
N GLU A 105 0.47 0.76 18.58
CA GLU A 105 1.33 -0.35 19.00
C GLU A 105 2.18 -0.91 17.84
N ASP A 106 1.77 -0.71 16.58
CA ASP A 106 2.58 -1.02 15.38
C ASP A 106 3.25 0.25 14.84
N GLU A 107 4.40 0.59 15.41
CA GLU A 107 5.22 1.73 14.96
C GLU A 107 5.61 1.64 13.47
N VAL A 108 5.77 0.43 12.95
CA VAL A 108 6.14 0.20 11.54
C VAL A 108 4.97 0.59 10.64
N ALA A 109 3.76 0.13 10.96
CA ALA A 109 2.54 0.49 10.25
C ALA A 109 2.32 2.00 10.26
N MET A 110 2.44 2.64 11.42
CA MET A 110 2.25 4.09 11.56
C MET A 110 3.29 4.90 10.77
N LYS A 111 4.56 4.48 10.80
CA LYS A 111 5.63 5.10 10.02
C LYS A 111 5.40 4.93 8.52
N LEU A 112 5.01 3.73 8.08
CA LEU A 112 4.74 3.44 6.67
C LEU A 112 3.52 4.23 6.18
N LEU A 113 2.42 4.27 6.94
CA LEU A 113 1.24 5.06 6.63
C LEU A 113 1.63 6.52 6.34
N ARG A 114 2.36 7.15 7.27
CA ARG A 114 2.80 8.54 7.11
C ARG A 114 3.71 8.71 5.89
N THR A 115 4.67 7.81 5.71
CA THR A 115 5.67 7.90 4.63
C THR A 115 5.01 7.74 3.27
N LEU A 116 4.15 6.74 3.09
CA LEU A 116 3.49 6.44 1.84
C LEU A 116 2.42 7.49 1.49
N SER A 117 1.71 8.03 2.48
CA SER A 117 0.82 9.17 2.29
C SER A 117 1.55 10.42 1.79
N ILE A 118 2.76 10.71 2.30
CA ILE A 118 3.60 11.80 1.81
C ILE A 118 4.06 11.54 0.37
N VAL A 119 4.52 10.32 0.07
CA VAL A 119 4.95 9.95 -1.29
C VAL A 119 3.80 10.04 -2.29
N SER A 120 2.60 9.63 -1.89
CA SER A 120 1.40 9.73 -2.73
C SER A 120 1.07 11.19 -3.03
N ARG A 121 1.02 12.06 -2.02
CA ARG A 121 0.75 13.49 -2.23
C ARG A 121 1.76 14.19 -3.13
N ARG A 122 3.05 13.81 -3.07
CA ARG A 122 4.11 14.35 -3.95
C ARG A 122 3.93 14.00 -5.44
N ARG A 123 3.09 13.04 -5.76
CA ARG A 123 2.73 12.68 -7.14
C ARG A 123 1.72 13.66 -7.73
N TRP A 124 1.05 14.44 -6.89
CA TRP A 124 0.04 15.38 -7.33
C TRP A 124 0.68 16.43 -8.25
N PRO A 125 0.14 16.64 -9.45
CA PRO A 125 0.74 17.55 -10.41
C PRO A 125 0.62 19.01 -9.96
N GLU A 126 1.67 19.80 -10.24
CA GLU A 126 1.74 21.23 -9.87
C GLU A 126 0.66 22.09 -10.54
N TRP A 127 0.15 21.65 -11.70
CA TRP A 127 -0.90 22.36 -12.43
C TRP A 127 -2.31 22.13 -11.86
N ALA A 128 -2.48 21.18 -10.95
CA ALA A 128 -3.77 20.86 -10.34
C ALA A 128 -4.00 21.63 -9.03
N ASP A 129 -5.14 21.35 -8.37
CA ASP A 129 -5.51 21.97 -7.10
C ASP A 129 -4.38 21.86 -6.05
N THR A 130 -4.12 22.89 -5.26
CA THR A 130 -2.96 22.89 -4.36
C THR A 130 -3.21 22.19 -3.03
N ALA A 131 -4.48 21.92 -2.68
CA ALA A 131 -4.84 21.37 -1.37
C ALA A 131 -4.13 20.05 -1.04
N PRO A 132 -3.98 19.07 -1.97
CA PRO A 132 -3.28 17.82 -1.67
C PRO A 132 -1.79 17.99 -1.31
N SER A 133 -1.18 19.09 -1.73
CA SER A 133 0.24 19.40 -1.51
C SER A 133 0.50 20.22 -0.24
N VAL A 134 -0.55 20.76 0.40
CA VAL A 134 -0.42 21.55 1.63
C VAL A 134 0.18 20.71 2.76
N GLY A 135 1.21 21.24 3.42
CA GLY A 135 1.88 20.57 4.54
C GLY A 135 2.75 19.36 4.16
N VAL A 136 2.92 19.07 2.86
CA VAL A 136 3.79 17.99 2.39
C VAL A 136 5.25 18.42 2.55
N PRO A 137 6.07 17.71 3.35
CA PRO A 137 7.48 18.06 3.50
C PRO A 137 8.24 17.93 2.17
N PRO A 138 9.25 18.78 1.90
CA PRO A 138 10.06 18.64 0.70
C PRO A 138 10.78 17.27 0.66
N PRO A 139 11.11 16.75 -0.53
CA PRO A 139 11.91 15.54 -0.63
C PRO A 139 13.24 15.69 0.13
N LYS A 140 13.63 14.68 0.91
CA LYS A 140 14.97 14.67 1.49
C LYS A 140 15.98 14.62 0.34
N LYS A 141 17.00 15.48 0.37
CA LYS A 141 18.13 15.39 -0.56
C LYS A 141 18.71 13.97 -0.45
N LYS A 142 18.86 13.28 -1.59
CA LYS A 142 19.56 11.99 -1.61
C LYS A 142 20.99 12.22 -1.11
N ALA A 143 21.46 11.39 -0.20
CA ALA A 143 22.88 11.31 0.09
C ALA A 143 23.62 10.97 -1.22
N PRO A 144 24.81 11.54 -1.47
CA PRO A 144 25.61 11.15 -2.62
C PRO A 144 25.78 9.63 -2.62
N ALA A 145 25.69 9.01 -3.81
CA ALA A 145 25.96 7.59 -3.94
C ALA A 145 27.37 7.32 -3.40
N PRO A 146 27.58 6.24 -2.63
CA PRO A 146 28.94 5.85 -2.26
C PRO A 146 29.76 5.70 -3.54
N GLU A 147 30.97 6.24 -3.53
CA GLU A 147 31.91 6.07 -4.65
C GLU A 147 32.06 4.57 -4.91
N ALA A 148 31.92 4.19 -6.19
CA ALA A 148 32.15 2.82 -6.61
C ALA A 148 33.59 2.41 -6.26
N PRO A 149 33.81 1.16 -5.84
CA PRO A 149 35.15 0.67 -5.51
C PRO A 149 36.11 0.71 -6.69
#